data_AF-A0A151UET8-F1
#
_entry.id   AF-A0A151UET8-F1
#
_cell.length_a   1.000
_cell.length_b   1.000
_cell.length_c   1.000
_cell.angle_alpha   90.00
_cell.angle_beta   90.00
_cell.angle_gamma   90.00
#
_symmetry.space_group_name_H-M   'P 1'
#
loop_
_entity.id
_entity.type
_entity.pdbx_description
1 polymer ?
#
loop_
_entity_poly.entity_id
_entity_poly.type
_entity_poly.pdbx_seq_one_letter_code
_entity_poly.pdbx_strand_id
1 'polypeptide(L)'
;MASAMVKGGGSRLIKSVSAALGTRFYAKVATGTDIVSAAPNVSLQKARTWDEGIASKFSTTPLKDIFKDKKVVIFGLPGAYTGVCSNKHVPPYKENIDKFKAKGIDSVICVAVNDPYTMNAWAEKLQAKEAIDFYGDFDGSFHKSLDLVTDLSGALLGTRSERYIIYPP
;
A
#
# COMPACT_ATOMS: atom_id res chain seq x y z
N MET A 1 -43.42 -40.03 -0.57
CA MET A 1 -43.55 -41.32 -1.29
C MET A 1 -42.99 -41.07 -2.69
N ALA A 2 -41.89 -41.62 -3.21
CA ALA A 2 -40.89 -42.65 -2.87
C ALA A 2 -39.56 -42.20 -3.54
N SER A 3 -38.39 -42.22 -2.90
CA SER A 3 -37.41 -43.31 -2.71
C SER A 3 -36.89 -44.01 -3.99
N ALA A 4 -35.58 -43.86 -4.26
CA ALA A 4 -34.65 -44.85 -4.86
C ALA A 4 -33.21 -44.25 -4.74
N MET A 5 -32.32 -44.63 -3.82
CA MET A 5 -31.50 -45.87 -3.65
C MET A 5 -30.51 -46.21 -4.79
N VAL A 6 -29.30 -45.61 -4.69
CA VAL A 6 -27.90 -46.14 -4.72
C VAL A 6 -27.59 -47.48 -5.45
N LYS A 7 -26.53 -47.51 -6.29
CA LYS A 7 -25.27 -48.33 -6.11
C LYS A 7 -24.31 -48.37 -7.33
N GLY A 8 -23.01 -48.44 -7.01
CA GLY A 8 -21.88 -48.87 -7.88
C GLY A 8 -20.81 -47.78 -8.04
N GLY A 9 -19.56 -47.86 -7.59
CA GLY A 9 -18.66 -48.98 -7.32
C GLY A 9 -17.49 -48.93 -8.31
N GLY A 10 -16.27 -48.57 -7.88
CA GLY A 10 -15.09 -48.66 -8.75
C GLY A 10 -13.91 -47.74 -8.38
N SER A 11 -12.90 -48.34 -7.74
CA SER A 11 -11.57 -47.81 -7.42
C SER A 11 -10.80 -47.27 -8.63
N ARG A 12 -10.10 -46.14 -8.46
CA ARG A 12 -8.76 -45.91 -9.03
C ARG A 12 -7.95 -44.93 -8.17
N LEU A 13 -6.98 -45.51 -7.45
CA LEU A 13 -5.81 -44.83 -6.91
C LEU A 13 -5.06 -44.14 -8.05
N ILE A 14 -4.85 -42.82 -7.98
CA ILE A 14 -3.77 -42.14 -8.69
C ILE A 14 -2.91 -41.45 -7.64
N LYS A 15 -1.66 -41.91 -7.56
CA LYS A 15 -0.60 -41.36 -6.72
C LYS A 15 -0.12 -40.02 -7.27
N SER A 16 0.14 -39.12 -6.32
CA SER A 16 1.18 -38.08 -6.29
C SER A 16 1.30 -37.08 -7.44
N VAL A 17 1.07 -35.80 -7.11
CA VAL A 17 2.06 -34.75 -7.44
C VAL A 17 2.21 -33.88 -6.19
N SER A 18 3.44 -33.86 -5.67
CA SER A 18 3.89 -32.96 -4.61
C SER A 18 3.83 -31.53 -5.15
N ALA A 19 2.92 -30.72 -4.63
CA ALA A 19 2.95 -29.27 -4.79
C ALA A 19 3.46 -28.67 -3.49
N ALA A 20 4.79 -28.69 -3.34
CA ALA A 20 5.47 -27.73 -2.49
C ALA A 20 5.29 -26.35 -3.15
N LEU A 21 4.25 -25.61 -2.80
CA LEU A 21 4.10 -24.21 -3.22
C LEU A 21 3.54 -23.37 -2.05
N GLY A 22 4.48 -22.91 -1.22
CA GLY A 22 4.43 -21.59 -0.59
C GLY A 22 3.26 -21.26 0.33
N THR A 23 3.26 -21.78 1.56
CA THR A 23 2.71 -21.03 2.69
C THR A 23 3.67 -19.90 3.04
N ARG A 24 3.56 -18.78 2.31
CA ARG A 24 4.09 -17.49 2.79
C ARG A 24 2.90 -16.62 3.18
N PHE A 25 2.44 -16.80 4.42
CA PHE A 25 1.68 -15.79 5.12
C PHE A 25 2.62 -14.62 5.44
N TYR A 26 2.59 -13.55 4.66
CA TYR A 26 3.28 -12.28 4.91
C TYR A 26 2.35 -11.13 4.45
N ALA A 27 2.01 -10.07 5.19
CA ALA A 27 2.14 -9.76 6.61
C ALA A 27 1.25 -8.55 6.95
N LYS A 28 0.37 -8.64 7.95
CA LYS A 28 -0.24 -7.47 8.63
C LYS A 28 0.86 -6.75 9.41
N VAL A 29 1.53 -5.79 8.75
CA VAL A 29 2.89 -5.33 9.04
C VAL A 29 3.18 -5.06 10.53
N ALA A 30 4.19 -5.73 11.09
CA ALA A 30 4.68 -5.50 12.45
C ALA A 30 5.77 -4.41 12.48
N THR A 31 5.99 -3.79 13.64
CA THR A 31 7.10 -2.85 13.84
C THR A 31 8.44 -3.50 13.50
N GLY A 32 9.31 -2.81 12.75
CA GLY A 32 10.62 -3.34 12.34
C GLY A 32 10.57 -4.33 11.16
N THR A 33 9.44 -4.45 10.47
CA THR A 33 9.38 -5.22 9.21
C THR A 33 10.24 -4.53 8.15
N ASP A 34 11.16 -5.28 7.53
CA ASP A 34 11.84 -4.84 6.31
C ASP A 34 10.86 -4.86 5.15
N ILE A 35 10.33 -3.68 4.84
CA ILE A 35 9.28 -3.51 3.83
C ILE A 35 9.79 -3.76 2.41
N VAL A 36 11.09 -3.54 2.15
CA VAL A 36 11.69 -3.75 0.83
C VAL A 36 11.74 -5.26 0.53
N SER A 37 12.04 -6.07 1.56
CA SER A 37 12.00 -7.52 1.47
C SER A 37 10.58 -8.09 1.49
N ALA A 38 9.64 -7.47 2.22
CA ALA A 38 8.26 -7.92 2.31
C ALA A 38 7.45 -7.66 1.03
N ALA A 39 7.75 -6.57 0.32
CA ALA A 39 7.12 -6.19 -0.95
C ALA A 39 8.17 -6.10 -2.08
N PRO A 40 8.79 -7.23 -2.48
CA PRO A 40 9.84 -7.21 -3.49
C PRO A 40 9.26 -6.81 -4.85
N ASN A 41 10.01 -6.02 -5.60
CA ASN A 41 9.65 -5.53 -6.94
C ASN A 41 8.43 -4.59 -7.00
N VAL A 42 8.00 -4.06 -5.85
CA VAL A 42 6.97 -3.02 -5.84
C VAL A 42 7.61 -1.64 -6.05
N SER A 43 6.89 -0.82 -6.81
CA SER A 43 7.21 0.59 -7.03
C SER A 43 5.99 1.46 -6.76
N LEU A 44 6.23 2.64 -6.21
CA LEU A 44 5.20 3.65 -5.98
C LEU A 44 5.34 4.81 -6.97
N GLN A 45 4.31 5.62 -7.14
CA GLN A 45 4.35 6.78 -8.03
C GLN A 45 4.40 8.05 -7.21
N LYS A 46 5.54 8.75 -7.21
CA LYS A 46 5.63 10.04 -6.51
C LYS A 46 4.57 11.00 -7.06
N ALA A 47 3.87 11.69 -6.15
CA ALA A 47 2.88 12.69 -6.49
C ALA A 47 3.50 13.76 -7.41
N ARG A 48 2.84 14.01 -8.54
CA ARG A 48 3.31 14.90 -9.61
C ARG A 48 2.14 15.42 -10.43
N THR A 49 2.38 16.46 -11.21
CA THR A 49 1.48 16.96 -12.26
C THR A 49 1.48 16.04 -13.48
N TRP A 50 0.52 16.24 -14.39
CA TRP A 50 0.46 15.47 -15.64
C TRP A 50 1.69 15.67 -16.51
N ASP A 51 2.15 16.92 -16.67
CA ASP A 51 3.30 17.27 -17.50
C ASP A 51 4.61 16.68 -16.97
N GLU A 52 4.79 16.67 -15.64
CA GLU A 52 5.90 15.95 -15.00
C GLU A 52 5.81 14.43 -15.26
N GLY A 53 4.60 13.89 -15.33
CA GLY A 53 4.34 12.52 -15.77
C GLY A 53 4.84 12.26 -17.18
N ILE A 54 4.51 13.12 -18.14
CA ILE A 54 4.99 13.03 -19.53
C ILE A 54 6.53 13.13 -19.56
N ALA A 55 7.09 14.15 -18.91
CA ALA A 55 8.53 14.41 -18.90
C ALA A 55 9.33 13.24 -18.32
N SER A 56 8.79 12.57 -17.31
CA SER A 56 9.37 11.37 -16.68
C SER A 56 9.04 10.06 -17.39
N LYS A 57 8.30 10.09 -18.51
CA LYS A 57 7.79 8.90 -19.21
C LYS A 57 6.99 7.97 -18.28
N PHE A 58 6.21 8.58 -17.39
CA PHE A 58 5.39 7.91 -16.39
C PHE A 58 6.17 6.96 -15.46
N SER A 59 7.43 7.31 -15.15
CA SER A 59 8.29 6.48 -14.30
C SER A 59 7.69 6.20 -12.93
N THR A 60 8.12 5.10 -12.32
CA THR A 60 7.78 4.71 -10.94
C THR A 60 9.05 4.73 -10.09
N THR A 61 8.89 4.77 -8.76
CA THR A 61 9.99 4.74 -7.79
C THR A 61 9.98 3.39 -7.08
N PRO A 62 10.96 2.50 -7.34
CA PRO A 62 11.11 1.26 -6.59
C PRO A 62 11.23 1.51 -5.09
N LEU A 63 10.62 0.66 -4.26
CA LEU A 63 10.70 0.81 -2.79
C LEU A 63 12.15 0.91 -2.29
N LYS A 64 13.06 0.09 -2.84
CA LYS A 64 14.49 0.14 -2.51
C LYS A 64 15.10 1.55 -2.66
N ASP A 65 14.63 2.35 -3.62
CA ASP A 65 15.16 3.68 -3.92
C ASP A 65 14.54 4.73 -2.99
N ILE A 66 13.34 4.48 -2.47
CA ILE A 66 12.70 5.32 -1.43
C ILE A 66 13.47 5.22 -0.12
N PHE A 67 13.87 4.01 0.26
CA PHE A 67 14.56 3.72 1.53
C PHE A 67 16.09 3.80 1.46
N LYS A 68 16.65 4.00 0.27
CA LYS A 68 18.11 3.99 0.09
C LYS A 68 18.77 5.08 0.95
N ASP A 69 19.62 4.63 1.87
CA ASP A 69 20.42 5.46 2.79
C ASP A 69 19.57 6.44 3.62
N LYS A 70 18.29 6.12 3.87
CA LYS A 70 17.33 6.99 4.56
C LYS A 70 16.44 6.24 5.53
N LYS A 71 16.18 6.85 6.69
CA LYS A 71 15.13 6.46 7.64
C LYS A 71 13.81 7.08 7.21
N VAL A 72 12.91 6.27 6.71
CA VAL A 72 11.62 6.74 6.17
C VAL A 72 10.46 6.15 6.97
N VAL A 73 9.56 7.01 7.42
CA VAL A 73 8.26 6.59 7.98
C VAL A 73 7.23 6.58 6.86
N ILE A 74 6.52 5.46 6.70
CA ILE A 74 5.37 5.37 5.80
C ILE A 74 4.09 5.38 6.62
N PHE A 75 3.09 6.15 6.21
CA PHE A 75 1.72 5.93 6.64
C PHE A 75 0.79 5.77 5.44
N GLY A 76 -0.14 4.84 5.55
CA GLY A 76 -1.12 4.54 4.51
C GLY A 76 -2.54 4.87 4.91
N LEU A 77 -3.36 5.21 3.92
CA LEU A 77 -4.76 5.55 4.12
C LEU A 77 -5.63 5.17 2.94
N PRO A 78 -6.95 4.98 3.15
CA PRO A 78 -7.86 4.53 2.11
C PRO A 78 -7.80 5.32 0.81
N GLY A 79 -7.82 6.65 0.88
CA GLY A 79 -7.75 7.46 -0.33
C GLY A 79 -7.76 8.95 -0.08
N ALA A 80 -7.19 9.68 -1.04
CA ALA A 80 -7.23 11.13 -1.13
C ALA A 80 -8.68 11.66 -1.10
N TYR A 81 -8.86 12.90 -0.64
CA TYR A 81 -10.15 13.60 -0.56
C TYR A 81 -11.23 12.98 0.35
N THR A 82 -10.96 11.86 1.02
CA THR A 82 -11.92 11.26 1.96
C THR A 82 -11.84 11.93 3.34
N GLY A 83 -12.97 11.93 4.07
CA GLY A 83 -13.17 12.76 5.27
C GLY A 83 -12.12 12.57 6.37
N VAL A 84 -12.02 11.37 6.95
CA VAL A 84 -11.05 11.10 8.05
C VAL A 84 -9.61 11.27 7.59
N CYS A 85 -9.29 10.85 6.36
CA CYS A 85 -7.94 11.01 5.80
C CYS A 85 -7.49 12.47 5.78
N SER A 86 -8.35 13.34 5.25
CA SER A 86 -8.04 14.76 5.07
C SER A 86 -8.06 15.54 6.40
N ASN A 87 -9.03 15.25 7.26
CA ASN A 87 -9.30 16.09 8.43
C ASN A 87 -8.59 15.63 9.71
N LYS A 88 -8.14 14.37 9.77
CA LYS A 88 -7.63 13.77 11.01
C LYS A 88 -6.36 12.95 10.83
N HIS A 89 -6.10 12.39 9.64
CA HIS A 89 -4.95 11.50 9.46
C HIS A 89 -3.68 12.25 9.03
N VAL A 90 -3.74 13.06 7.97
CA VAL A 90 -2.57 13.80 7.46
C VAL A 90 -2.11 14.95 8.37
N PRO A 91 -3.01 15.80 8.93
CA PRO A 91 -2.56 17.01 9.64
C PRO A 91 -1.57 16.77 10.80
N PRO A 92 -1.75 15.75 11.66
CA PRO A 92 -0.80 15.49 12.74
C PRO A 92 0.62 15.16 12.26
N TYR A 93 0.80 14.50 11.12
CA TYR A 93 2.15 14.24 10.58
C TYR A 93 2.83 15.53 10.12
N LYS A 94 2.07 16.42 9.47
CA LYS A 94 2.55 17.74 9.06
C LYS A 94 2.95 18.58 10.28
N GLU A 95 2.09 18.66 11.28
CA GLU A 95 2.31 19.44 12.50
C GLU A 95 3.49 18.94 13.34
N ASN A 96 3.81 17.64 13.28
CA ASN A 96 4.85 17.03 14.07
C ASN A 96 6.12 16.70 13.26
N ILE A 97 6.27 17.21 12.03
CA ILE A 97 7.38 16.83 11.15
C ILE A 97 8.76 17.08 11.78
N ASP A 98 8.91 18.17 12.53
CA ASP A 98 10.19 18.48 13.19
C ASP A 98 10.50 17.50 14.33
N LYS A 99 9.48 16.90 14.97
CA LYS A 99 9.69 15.83 15.95
C LYS A 99 10.17 14.54 15.30
N PHE A 100 9.73 14.26 14.07
CA PHE A 100 10.27 13.13 13.30
C PHE A 100 11.74 13.39 12.94
N LYS A 101 12.06 14.57 12.42
CA LYS A 101 13.44 14.98 12.11
C LYS A 101 14.35 14.92 13.33
N ALA A 102 13.88 15.40 14.49
CA ALA A 102 14.63 15.35 15.75
C ALA A 102 14.94 13.92 16.23
N LYS A 103 14.15 12.92 15.78
CA LYS A 103 14.40 11.49 16.02
C LYS A 103 15.29 10.83 14.95
N GLY A 104 15.82 11.62 14.02
CA GLY A 104 16.66 11.15 12.91
C GLY A 104 15.86 10.49 11.79
N ILE A 105 14.58 10.83 11.61
CA ILE A 105 13.79 10.41 10.44
C ILE A 105 14.06 11.39 9.30
N ASP A 106 14.48 10.89 8.16
CA ASP A 106 14.84 11.69 6.98
C ASP A 106 13.61 12.10 6.17
N SER A 107 12.60 11.23 6.08
CA SER A 107 11.35 11.55 5.38
C SER A 107 10.14 10.83 6.00
N VAL A 108 8.98 11.48 5.87
CA VAL A 108 7.67 10.90 6.15
C VAL A 108 6.91 10.87 4.83
N ILE A 109 6.37 9.70 4.46
CA ILE A 109 5.62 9.54 3.23
C ILE A 109 4.19 9.07 3.47
N CYS A 110 3.26 9.62 2.69
CA CYS A 110 1.86 9.23 2.64
C CYS A 110 1.61 8.37 1.39
N VAL A 111 1.05 7.17 1.57
CA VAL A 111 0.71 6.28 0.45
C VAL A 111 -0.79 5.98 0.44
N ALA A 112 -1.40 6.00 -0.74
CA ALA A 112 -2.80 5.64 -0.92
C ALA A 112 -3.04 4.99 -2.27
N VAL A 113 -4.11 4.19 -2.37
CA VAL A 113 -4.55 3.61 -3.65
C VAL A 113 -5.22 4.71 -4.48
N ASN A 114 -4.42 5.59 -5.06
CA ASN A 114 -4.80 6.68 -5.96
C ASN A 114 -3.69 6.86 -7.00
N ASP A 115 -4.01 7.47 -8.14
CA ASP A 115 -3.00 7.90 -9.09
C ASP A 115 -2.15 9.07 -8.52
N PRO A 116 -0.92 9.28 -9.02
CA PRO A 116 -0.02 10.32 -8.49
C PRO A 116 -0.53 11.75 -8.71
N TYR A 117 -1.43 11.99 -9.66
CA TYR A 117 -1.95 13.32 -9.98
C TYR A 117 -2.99 13.75 -8.95
N THR A 118 -3.91 12.83 -8.62
CA THR A 118 -4.85 12.97 -7.51
C THR A 118 -4.09 13.22 -6.21
N MET A 119 -3.03 12.44 -5.95
CA MET A 119 -2.20 12.63 -4.76
C MET A 119 -1.51 13.99 -4.73
N ASN A 120 -1.04 14.50 -5.88
CA ASN A 120 -0.40 15.81 -5.98
C ASN A 120 -1.36 16.94 -5.63
N ALA A 121 -2.50 17.02 -6.33
CA ALA A 121 -3.49 18.07 -6.10
C ALA A 121 -4.03 18.03 -4.66
N TRP A 122 -4.19 16.82 -4.10
CA TRP A 122 -4.62 16.67 -2.71
C TRP A 122 -3.58 17.17 -1.71
N ALA A 123 -2.30 16.84 -1.92
CA ALA A 123 -1.21 17.30 -1.07
C ALA A 123 -1.08 18.84 -1.09
N GLU A 124 -1.30 19.47 -2.24
CA GLU A 124 -1.35 20.94 -2.38
C GLU A 124 -2.52 21.52 -1.59
N LYS A 125 -3.72 20.93 -1.72
CA LYS A 125 -4.91 21.35 -0.97
C LYS A 125 -4.71 21.26 0.54
N LEU A 126 -3.97 20.26 1.02
CA LEU A 126 -3.64 20.11 2.44
C LEU A 126 -2.45 20.97 2.89
N GLN A 127 -1.79 21.66 1.96
CA GLN A 127 -0.56 22.40 2.20
C GLN A 127 0.49 21.53 2.91
N ALA A 128 0.64 20.27 2.48
CA ALA A 128 1.45 19.26 3.18
C ALA A 128 2.74 18.89 2.44
N LYS A 129 2.96 19.40 1.21
CA LYS A 129 4.09 19.03 0.34
C LYS A 129 5.47 19.40 0.91
N GLU A 130 5.54 20.37 1.82
CA GLU A 130 6.80 20.76 2.47
C GLU A 130 7.20 19.81 3.61
N ALA A 131 6.24 19.06 4.16
CA ALA A 131 6.44 18.20 5.33
C ALA A 131 6.39 16.71 4.99
N ILE A 132 5.59 16.31 4.00
CA ILE A 132 5.28 14.92 3.70
C ILE A 132 5.44 14.70 2.19
N ASP A 133 6.16 13.64 1.80
CA ASP A 133 6.14 13.17 0.41
C ASP A 133 4.89 12.32 0.17
N PHE A 134 4.19 12.55 -0.93
CA PHE A 134 2.99 11.78 -1.28
C PHE A 134 3.29 10.82 -2.42
N TYR A 135 2.75 9.61 -2.31
CA TYR A 135 2.90 8.56 -3.31
C TYR A 135 1.55 7.92 -3.63
N GLY A 136 1.29 7.73 -4.92
CA GLY A 136 0.23 6.86 -5.41
C GLY A 136 0.68 5.40 -5.43
N ASP A 137 -0.28 4.52 -5.16
CA ASP A 137 -0.25 3.08 -5.44
C ASP A 137 -1.42 2.78 -6.39
N PHE A 138 -1.31 3.23 -7.64
CA PHE A 138 -2.45 3.36 -8.55
C PHE A 138 -3.21 2.04 -8.81
N ASP A 139 -2.52 0.91 -8.79
CA ASP A 139 -3.06 -0.42 -9.04
C ASP A 139 -3.27 -1.25 -7.75
N GLY A 140 -2.93 -0.66 -6.60
CA GLY A 140 -3.00 -1.31 -5.29
C GLY A 140 -1.91 -2.36 -5.06
N SER A 141 -0.92 -2.51 -5.95
CA SER A 141 0.07 -3.60 -5.88
C SER A 141 0.88 -3.57 -4.59
N PHE A 142 1.24 -2.38 -4.11
CA PHE A 142 1.93 -2.22 -2.83
C PHE A 142 1.07 -2.70 -1.67
N HIS A 143 -0.15 -2.17 -1.55
CA HIS A 143 -1.03 -2.55 -0.45
C HIS A 143 -1.42 -4.03 -0.50
N LYS A 144 -1.63 -4.60 -1.69
CA LYS A 144 -1.92 -6.03 -1.89
C LYS A 144 -0.76 -6.91 -1.45
N SER A 145 0.47 -6.53 -1.79
CA SER A 145 1.67 -7.30 -1.43
C SER A 145 1.90 -7.41 0.08
N LEU A 146 1.31 -6.50 0.84
CA LEU A 146 1.41 -6.43 2.30
C LEU A 146 0.13 -6.84 3.00
N ASP A 147 -0.88 -7.35 2.30
CA ASP A 147 -2.19 -7.66 2.90
C ASP A 147 -2.79 -6.45 3.66
N LEU A 148 -2.61 -5.24 3.11
CA LEU A 148 -3.08 -3.97 3.64
C LEU A 148 -4.23 -3.39 2.80
N VAL A 149 -5.01 -4.26 2.14
CA VAL A 149 -6.17 -3.85 1.33
C VAL A 149 -7.48 -4.11 2.05
N THR A 150 -8.44 -3.22 1.83
CA THR A 150 -9.82 -3.34 2.27
C THR A 150 -10.76 -3.03 1.11
N ASP A 151 -11.90 -3.71 1.06
CA ASP A 151 -12.97 -3.35 0.12
C ASP A 151 -13.83 -2.23 0.69
N LEU A 152 -13.87 -1.10 0.00
CA LEU A 152 -14.72 0.06 0.32
C LEU A 152 -15.71 0.35 -0.82
N SER A 153 -16.11 -0.68 -1.58
CA SER A 153 -17.12 -0.57 -2.64
C SER A 153 -18.47 -0.04 -2.15
N GLY A 154 -18.84 -0.31 -0.89
CA GLY A 154 -20.04 0.26 -0.26
C GLY A 154 -20.03 1.79 -0.16
N ALA A 155 -18.84 2.42 -0.24
CA ALA A 155 -18.64 3.86 -0.30
C ALA A 155 -18.27 4.36 -1.72
N LEU A 156 -18.48 3.53 -2.77
CA LEU A 156 -18.11 3.81 -4.16
C LEU A 156 -16.60 4.03 -4.40
N LEU A 157 -15.74 3.46 -3.55
CA LEU A 157 -14.29 3.61 -3.64
C LEU A 157 -13.58 2.40 -4.28
N GLY A 158 -14.19 1.22 -4.24
CA GLY A 158 -13.55 -0.04 -4.62
C GLY A 158 -12.53 -0.53 -3.60
N THR A 159 -11.55 -1.32 -4.05
CA THR A 159 -10.41 -1.76 -3.22
C THR A 159 -9.50 -0.58 -2.88
N ARG A 160 -9.23 -0.39 -1.59
CA ARG A 160 -8.40 0.69 -1.04
C ARG A 160 -7.45 0.17 0.03
N SER A 161 -6.57 1.05 0.50
CA SER A 161 -5.66 0.75 1.60
C SER A 161 -6.38 0.73 2.95
N GLU A 162 -5.97 -0.15 3.85
CA GLU A 162 -6.21 0.01 5.29
C GLU A 162 -5.46 1.23 5.84
N ARG A 163 -5.69 1.60 7.09
CA ARG A 163 -4.88 2.62 7.79
C ARG A 163 -3.74 1.95 8.52
N TYR A 164 -2.52 2.41 8.30
CA TYR A 164 -1.34 1.87 8.96
C TYR A 164 -0.22 2.90 9.07
N ILE A 165 0.76 2.58 9.90
CA ILE A 165 2.06 3.23 9.95
C ILE A 165 3.14 2.16 9.97
N ILE A 166 4.19 2.36 9.17
CA ILE A 166 5.35 1.47 9.07
C ILE A 166 6.60 2.31 9.29
N TYR A 167 7.45 1.82 10.16
CA TYR A 167 8.80 2.32 10.35
C TYR A 167 9.75 1.12 10.20
N PRO A 168 10.40 0.98 9.02
CA PRO A 168 11.37 -0.08 8.79
C PRO A 168 12.61 0.07 9.69
N PRO A 169 13.34 -1.02 9.95
CA PRO A 169 14.50 -1.03 10.84
C PRO A 169 15.66 -0.16 10.33
#